data_AF-A0A3A6MWZ8-F1
#
_entry.id   AF-A0A3A6MWZ8-F1
#
_cell.length_a   1.000
_cell.length_b   1.000
_cell.length_c   1.000
_cell.angle_alpha   90.00
_cell.angle_beta   90.00
_cell.angle_gamma   90.00
#
_symmetry.space_group_name_H-M   'P 1'
#
loop_
_entity.id
_entity.type
_entity.pdbx_description
1 polymer ?
#
loop_
_entity_poly.entity_id
_entity_poly.type
_entity_poly.pdbx_seq_one_letter_code
_entity_poly.pdbx_strand_id
1 'polypeptide(L)'
;MYWHGIEWAVPFYELVMVILPVFAFVAFHRRVKRGVLAKSGALWRYSSLVVVPVVGFVLFFFCLVGIEELTSLSLLSEGLGRSFLPLVGLGAAIWLVSTLVFAASLLFVSNVSREDVQRTSANR
;
A
#
# COMPACT_ATOMS: atom_id res chain seq x y z
N MET A 1 -14.21 -31.57 -5.06
CA MET A 1 -13.29 -30.90 -6.00
C MET A 1 -12.78 -29.66 -5.31
N TYR A 2 -11.54 -29.67 -4.82
CA TYR A 2 -10.93 -28.48 -4.23
C TYR A 2 -10.70 -27.46 -5.33
N TRP A 3 -11.25 -26.26 -5.17
CA TRP A 3 -11.05 -25.15 -6.10
C TRP A 3 -9.60 -24.64 -5.98
N HIS A 4 -8.66 -25.26 -6.70
CA HIS A 4 -7.27 -24.79 -6.85
C HIS A 4 -7.14 -23.45 -7.62
N GLY A 5 -8.25 -22.75 -7.89
CA GLY A 5 -8.26 -21.50 -8.65
C GLY A 5 -7.95 -20.25 -7.81
N ILE A 6 -8.21 -20.26 -6.49
CA ILE A 6 -8.14 -19.05 -5.65
C ILE A 6 -6.79 -18.91 -4.94
N GLU A 7 -5.99 -19.98 -4.88
CA GLU A 7 -4.68 -19.99 -4.20
C GLU A 7 -3.69 -18.97 -4.82
N TRP A 8 -3.84 -18.64 -6.11
CA TRP A 8 -3.10 -17.58 -6.79
C TRP A 8 -3.32 -16.17 -6.21
N ALA A 9 -4.40 -15.95 -5.47
CA ALA A 9 -4.68 -14.67 -4.83
C ALA A 9 -3.65 -14.32 -3.74
N VAL A 10 -3.07 -15.33 -3.07
CA VAL A 10 -2.06 -15.14 -2.02
C VAL A 10 -0.75 -14.58 -2.57
N PRO A 11 -0.05 -15.23 -3.51
CA PRO A 11 1.19 -14.69 -4.08
C PRO A 11 0.95 -13.39 -4.85
N PHE A 12 -0.23 -13.21 -5.47
CA PHE A 12 -0.60 -11.95 -6.08
C PHE A 12 -0.71 -10.81 -5.05
N TYR A 13 -1.38 -11.07 -3.92
CA TYR A 13 -1.48 -10.12 -2.81
C TYR A 13 -0.10 -9.76 -2.24
N GLU A 14 0.77 -10.74 -2.02
CA GLU A 14 2.14 -10.51 -1.57
C GLU A 14 2.94 -9.64 -2.55
N LEU A 15 2.82 -9.92 -3.85
CA LEU A 15 3.46 -9.13 -4.90
C LEU A 15 2.97 -7.67 -4.87
N VAL A 16 1.66 -7.45 -4.80
CA VAL A 16 1.06 -6.12 -4.73
C VAL A 16 1.51 -5.39 -3.46
N MET A 17 1.57 -6.09 -2.32
CA MET A 17 2.03 -5.56 -1.04
C MET A 17 3.45 -5.05 -1.06
N VAL A 18 4.32 -5.62 -1.89
CA VAL A 18 5.73 -5.19 -2.01
C VAL A 18 5.89 -4.12 -3.08
N ILE A 19 5.26 -4.30 -4.24
CA ILE A 19 5.43 -3.42 -5.39
C ILE A 19 4.76 -2.06 -5.16
N LEU A 20 3.52 -2.05 -4.65
CA LEU A 20 2.73 -0.83 -4.51
C LEU A 20 3.41 0.22 -3.59
N PRO A 21 3.91 -0.13 -2.39
CA PRO A 21 4.60 0.85 -1.54
C PRO A 21 5.85 1.43 -2.20
N VAL A 22 6.63 0.62 -2.93
CA VAL A 22 7.86 1.08 -3.60
C VAL A 22 7.54 2.10 -4.68
N PHE A 23 6.59 1.79 -5.57
CA PHE A 23 6.18 2.71 -6.63
C PHE A 23 5.55 3.98 -6.07
N ALA A 24 4.66 3.85 -5.08
CA ALA A 24 4.02 4.98 -4.43
C ALA A 24 5.05 5.88 -3.74
N PHE A 25 6.05 5.29 -3.09
CA PHE A 25 7.12 6.02 -2.40
C PHE A 25 7.85 6.93 -3.38
N VAL A 26 8.33 6.36 -4.49
CA VAL A 26 9.06 7.10 -5.53
C VAL A 26 8.18 8.20 -6.14
N ALA A 27 6.92 7.90 -6.45
CA ALA A 27 6.00 8.85 -7.05
C ALA A 27 5.70 10.04 -6.13
N PHE A 28 5.32 9.80 -4.88
CA PHE A 28 4.97 10.86 -3.94
C PHE A 28 6.20 11.64 -3.47
N HIS A 29 7.33 10.97 -3.22
CA HIS A 29 8.58 11.65 -2.87
C HIS A 29 9.02 12.63 -3.97
N ARG A 30 8.96 12.22 -5.25
CA ARG A 30 9.25 13.11 -6.39
C ARG A 30 8.29 14.30 -6.46
N ARG A 31 6.99 14.10 -6.20
CA ARG A 31 5.99 15.19 -6.21
C ARG A 31 6.21 16.19 -5.08
N VAL A 32 6.58 15.72 -3.88
CA VAL A 32 6.94 16.60 -2.76
C VAL A 32 8.21 17.39 -3.07
N LYS A 33 9.27 16.72 -3.57
CA LYS A 33 10.53 17.39 -3.94
C LYS A 33 10.34 18.48 -5.00
N ARG A 34 9.37 18.33 -5.90
CA ARG A 34 9.02 19.33 -6.93
C ARG A 34 8.08 20.44 -6.42
N GLY A 35 7.67 20.40 -5.14
CA GLY A 35 6.71 21.36 -4.56
C GLY A 35 5.28 21.22 -5.08
N VAL A 36 4.93 20.11 -5.75
CA VAL A 36 3.59 19.86 -6.31
C VAL A 36 2.61 19.38 -5.24
N LEU A 37 3.12 18.75 -4.18
CA LEU A 37 2.31 18.17 -3.12
C LEU A 37 2.92 18.51 -1.75
N ALA A 38 2.08 18.95 -0.80
CA ALA A 38 2.50 19.18 0.58
C ALA A 38 2.91 17.86 1.26
N LYS A 39 3.87 17.91 2.19
CA LYS A 39 4.38 16.73 2.92
C LYS A 39 3.26 15.97 3.64
N SER A 40 2.37 16.68 4.34
CA SER A 40 1.22 16.10 5.05
C SER A 40 0.24 15.42 4.09
N GLY A 41 -0.09 16.08 2.98
CA GLY A 41 -0.96 15.52 1.95
C GLY A 41 -0.35 14.30 1.24
N ALA A 42 0.97 14.29 1.05
CA ALA A 42 1.68 13.15 0.50
C ALA A 42 1.68 11.95 1.46
N LEU A 43 1.92 12.19 2.75
CA LEU A 43 1.88 11.15 3.78
C LEU A 43 0.52 10.49 3.87
N TRP A 44 -0.56 11.29 3.91
CA TRP A 44 -1.92 10.77 3.97
C TRP A 44 -2.24 9.93 2.74
N ARG A 45 -1.99 10.46 1.53
CA ARG A 45 -2.24 9.73 0.28
C ARG A 45 -1.41 8.46 0.16
N TYR A 46 -0.15 8.49 0.59
CA TYR A 46 0.72 7.32 0.61
C TYR A 46 0.16 6.25 1.55
N SER A 47 -0.12 6.61 2.80
CA SER A 47 -0.62 5.69 3.81
C SER A 47 -1.98 5.08 3.40
N SER A 48 -2.90 5.90 2.88
CA SER A 48 -4.19 5.43 2.38
C SER A 48 -4.05 4.52 1.16
N LEU A 49 -3.10 4.77 0.26
CA LEU A 49 -2.89 3.91 -0.90
C LEU A 49 -2.29 2.55 -0.48
N VAL A 50 -1.31 2.56 0.42
CA VAL A 50 -0.60 1.34 0.84
C VAL A 50 -1.46 0.44 1.73
N VAL A 51 -2.46 0.97 2.44
CA VAL A 51 -3.38 0.14 3.24
C VAL A 51 -4.46 -0.55 2.39
N VAL A 52 -4.76 -0.05 1.17
CA VAL A 52 -5.83 -0.58 0.30
C VAL A 52 -5.70 -2.07 0.04
N PRO A 53 -4.52 -2.64 -0.30
CA PRO A 53 -4.39 -4.07 -0.46
C PRO A 53 -4.76 -4.84 0.82
N VAL A 54 -4.34 -4.38 2.01
CA VAL A 54 -4.67 -5.03 3.30
C VAL A 54 -6.19 -5.12 3.45
N VAL A 55 -6.88 -3.98 3.31
CA VAL A 55 -8.33 -3.89 3.45
C VAL A 55 -9.03 -4.72 2.39
N GLY A 56 -8.55 -4.68 1.15
CA GLY A 56 -9.09 -5.47 0.05
C GLY A 56 -9.00 -6.98 0.32
N PHE A 57 -7.88 -7.45 0.85
CA PHE A 57 -7.72 -8.86 1.21
C PHE A 57 -8.62 -9.28 2.37
N VAL A 58 -8.76 -8.43 3.39
CA VAL A 58 -9.69 -8.67 4.51
C VAL A 58 -11.13 -8.79 4.02
N LEU A 59 -11.58 -7.84 3.19
CA LEU A 59 -12.92 -7.87 2.60
C LEU A 59 -13.12 -9.09 1.70
N PHE A 60 -12.13 -9.42 0.87
CA PHE A 60 -12.17 -10.59 0.00
C PHE A 60 -12.33 -11.88 0.81
N PHE A 61 -11.55 -12.04 1.89
CA PHE A 61 -11.65 -13.19 2.77
C PHE A 61 -13.03 -13.29 3.43
N PHE A 62 -13.56 -12.20 3.98
CA PHE A 62 -14.92 -12.19 4.56
C PHE A 62 -16.01 -12.48 3.53
N CYS A 63 -15.86 -12.02 2.29
CA CYS A 63 -16.76 -12.38 1.20
C CYS A 63 -16.72 -13.89 0.91
N LEU A 64 -15.53 -14.50 0.87
CA LEU A 64 -15.39 -15.95 0.68
C LEU A 64 -16.06 -16.73 1.82
N VAL A 65 -15.79 -16.34 3.08
CA VAL A 65 -16.46 -16.93 4.25
C VAL A 65 -17.98 -16.79 4.12
N GLY A 66 -18.48 -15.59 3.78
CA GLY A 66 -19.91 -15.35 3.63
C GLY A 66 -20.57 -16.20 2.54
N ILE A 67 -19.90 -16.41 1.40
CA ILE A 67 -20.41 -17.27 0.34
C ILE A 67 -20.41 -18.75 0.79
N GLU A 68 -19.34 -19.19 1.45
CA GLU A 68 -19.23 -20.56 1.98
C GLU A 68 -20.36 -20.87 2.98
N GLU A 69 -20.64 -19.96 3.91
CA GLU A 69 -21.75 -20.07 4.86
C GLU A 69 -23.12 -20.10 4.16
N LEU A 70 -23.33 -19.28 3.12
CA LEU A 70 -24.60 -19.21 2.39
C LEU A 70 -24.86 -20.39 1.44
N THR A 71 -23.79 -21.01 0.92
CA THR A 71 -23.90 -22.03 -0.14
C THR A 71 -23.50 -23.43 0.33
N SER A 72 -22.93 -23.56 1.53
CA SER A 72 -22.34 -24.80 2.06
C SER A 72 -21.26 -25.41 1.15
N LEU A 73 -20.72 -24.61 0.22
CA LEU A 73 -19.63 -25.01 -0.68
C LEU A 73 -18.30 -24.64 -0.04
N SER A 74 -17.40 -25.63 0.08
CA SER A 74 -16.03 -25.38 0.56
C SER A 74 -15.23 -24.61 -0.49
N LEU A 75 -15.18 -23.28 -0.31
CA LEU A 75 -14.47 -22.33 -1.18
C LEU A 75 -13.12 -21.96 -0.57
N LEU A 76 -13.01 -21.93 0.76
CA LEU A 76 -11.76 -21.72 1.46
C LEU A 76 -11.04 -23.05 1.64
N SER A 77 -9.81 -23.12 1.10
CA SER A 77 -8.91 -24.21 1.51
C SER A 77 -8.43 -23.96 2.94
N GLU A 78 -8.17 -25.04 3.67
CA GLU A 78 -7.65 -24.97 5.04
C GLU A 78 -6.34 -24.17 5.13
N GLY A 79 -5.53 -24.20 4.07
CA GLY A 79 -4.31 -23.40 3.93
C GLY A 79 -4.57 -21.89 3.78
N LEU A 80 -5.65 -21.50 3.11
CA LEU A 80 -6.04 -20.09 2.95
C LEU A 80 -6.62 -19.53 4.26
N GLY A 81 -7.43 -20.33 4.96
CA GLY A 81 -7.93 -19.98 6.30
C GLY A 81 -6.81 -19.79 7.33
N ARG A 82 -5.81 -20.69 7.35
CA ARG A 82 -4.66 -20.59 8.26
C ARG A 82 -3.70 -19.45 7.93
N SER A 83 -3.55 -19.10 6.65
CA SER A 83 -2.64 -18.04 6.21
C SER A 83 -3.23 -16.64 6.34
N PHE A 84 -4.55 -16.50 6.51
CA PHE A 84 -5.24 -15.21 6.64
C PHE A 84 -4.61 -14.29 7.70
N LEU A 85 -4.52 -14.76 8.94
CA LEU A 85 -4.07 -13.93 10.06
C LEU A 85 -2.58 -13.53 9.93
N PRO A 86 -1.66 -14.44 9.56
CA PRO A 86 -0.30 -14.08 9.18
C PRO A 86 -0.21 -13.07 8.03
N LEU A 87 -0.99 -13.23 6.95
CA LEU A 87 -0.95 -12.35 5.77
C LEU A 87 -1.46 -10.94 6.07
N VAL A 88 -2.53 -10.83 6.85
CA VAL A 88 -3.07 -9.54 7.31
C VAL A 88 -2.07 -8.87 8.26
N GLY A 89 -1.50 -9.63 9.21
CA GLY A 89 -0.48 -9.13 10.13
C GLY A 89 0.77 -8.62 9.39
N LEU A 90 1.26 -9.39 8.42
CA LEU A 90 2.39 -8.99 7.57
C LEU A 90 2.05 -7.75 6.75
N GLY A 91 0.87 -7.70 6.12
CA GLY A 91 0.41 -6.54 5.37
C GLY A 91 0.34 -5.26 6.23
N ALA A 92 -0.21 -5.38 7.45
CA ALA A 92 -0.26 -4.27 8.39
C ALA A 92 1.14 -3.82 8.85
N ALA A 93 2.06 -4.75 9.07
CA ALA A 93 3.45 -4.46 9.40
C ALA A 93 4.16 -3.73 8.26
N ILE A 94 4.01 -4.21 7.02
CA ILE A 94 4.57 -3.57 5.82
C ILE A 94 4.00 -2.16 5.68
N TRP A 95 2.68 -1.99 5.85
CA TRP A 95 2.03 -0.67 5.79
C TRP A 95 2.59 0.29 6.86
N LEU A 96 2.72 -0.14 8.11
CA LEU A 96 3.29 0.67 9.18
C LEU A 96 4.74 1.06 8.92
N VAL A 97 5.59 0.07 8.63
CA VAL A 97 7.02 0.28 8.38
C VAL A 97 7.23 1.18 7.18
N SER A 98 6.54 0.92 6.07
CA SER A 98 6.67 1.73 4.85
C SER A 98 6.17 3.16 5.06
N THR A 99 5.08 3.36 5.81
CA THR A 99 4.58 4.69 6.16
C THR A 99 5.57 5.45 7.05
N LEU A 100 6.17 4.80 8.03
CA LEU A 100 7.19 5.40 8.90
C LEU A 100 8.45 5.78 8.12
N VAL A 101 8.95 4.89 7.26
CA VAL A 101 10.10 5.15 6.40
C VAL A 101 9.81 6.32 5.45
N PHE A 102 8.60 6.37 4.88
CA PHE A 102 8.18 7.48 4.05
C PHE A 102 8.11 8.79 4.84
N ALA A 103 7.48 8.81 6.01
CA ALA A 103 7.44 9.98 6.88
C ALA A 103 8.84 10.49 7.24
N ALA A 104 9.74 9.59 7.64
CA ALA A 104 11.13 9.92 7.92
C ALA A 104 11.83 10.51 6.69
N SER A 105 11.64 9.92 5.51
CA SER A 105 12.23 10.43 4.27
C SER A 105 11.78 11.87 3.95
N LEU A 106 10.51 12.21 4.23
CA LEU A 106 9.97 13.54 4.00
C LEU A 106 10.57 14.60 4.92
N LEU A 107 11.12 14.23 6.09
CA LEU A 107 11.84 15.17 6.96
C LEU A 107 13.09 15.72 6.29
N PHE A 108 13.78 14.90 5.49
CA PHE A 108 15.02 15.26 4.81
C PHE A 108 14.80 15.94 3.44
N VAL A 109 13.56 16.00 2.94
CA VAL A 109 13.26 16.72 1.70
C VAL A 109 13.21 18.23 2.00
N SER A 110 14.24 18.96 1.54
CA SER A 110 14.16 20.42 1.38
C SER A 110 13.29 20.73 0.18
N ASN A 111 12.26 21.57 0.37
CA ASN A 111 11.51 22.10 -0.75
C ASN A 111 12.47 23.02 -1.51
N VAL A 112 12.78 22.70 -2.76
CA VAL A 112 13.37 23.70 -3.67
C VAL A 112 12.29 24.76 -3.84
N SER A 113 12.40 25.85 -3.07
CA SER A 113 11.44 26.94 -3.12
C SER A 113 11.48 27.52 -4.54
N ARG A 114 10.32 27.71 -5.17
CA ARG A 114 10.23 28.39 -6.47
C ARG A 114 10.88 29.78 -6.44
N GLU A 115 11.03 30.35 -5.25
CA GLU A 115 11.75 31.61 -5.00
C GLU A 115 13.24 31.52 -5.34
N ASP A 116 13.90 30.37 -5.15
CA ASP A 116 15.32 30.22 -5.51
C ASP A 116 15.52 30.22 -7.02
N VAL A 117 14.57 29.65 -7.77
CA VAL A 117 14.57 29.64 -9.24
C VAL A 117 14.24 31.02 -9.82
N GLN A 118 13.32 31.77 -9.20
CA GLN A 118 13.05 33.16 -9.59
C GLN A 118 14.21 34.11 -9.25
N ARG A 119 14.90 33.92 -8.13
CA ARG A 119 16.10 34.70 -7.79
C ARG A 119 17.26 34.44 -8.75
N THR A 120 17.42 33.20 -9.23
CA THR A 120 18.44 32.90 -10.25
C THR A 120 18.07 33.40 -11.65
N SER A 121 16.78 33.48 -12.01
CA SER A 121 16.38 34.06 -13.29
C SER A 121 16.37 35.59 -13.30
N ALA A 122 16.17 36.24 -12.15
CA ALA A 122 16.19 37.71 -12.03
C ALA A 122 17.61 38.30 -11.95
N ASN A 123 18.62 37.49 -11.65
CA ASN A 123 20.03 37.89 -11.57
C ASN A 123 20.82 37.59 -12.87
N ARG A 124 20.13 37.23 -13.96
CA ARG A 124 20.66 37.05 -15.31
C ARG A 124 20.06 38.09 -16.23
#